data_AF-A0A5U9QXK3-F1
#
_entry.id   AF-A0A5U9QXK3-F1
#
_cell.length_a   1.000
_cell.length_b   1.000
_cell.length_c   1.000
_cell.angle_alpha   90.00
_cell.angle_beta   90.00
_cell.angle_gamma   90.00
#
_symmetry.space_group_name_H-M   'P 1'
#
loop_
_entity.id
_entity.type
_entity.pdbx_description
1 polymer ?
#
loop_
_entity_poly.entity_id
_entity_poly.type
_entity_poly.pdbx_seq_one_letter_code
_entity_poly.pdbx_strand_id
1 'polypeptide(L)'
;DALPAFEKAYDFTLNQNQLLSLAGGDTAVTIKAAAQQTSGVNAAMAYGTDGPVAALGLQTLSDPKGVQPIYAPAPVVRESVLQAYPQIADWLQPVFASLDEKTLQQLNARIAVEGLDAKKVAADYLRQKGWVK
;
A
#
# COMPACT_ATOMS: atom_id res chain seq x y z
N ASP A 1 -10.34 -3.00 -16.81
CA ASP A 1 -11.04 -2.99 -15.52
C ASP A 1 -10.50 -4.15 -14.68
N ALA A 2 -10.20 -3.93 -13.41
CA ALA A 2 -9.49 -4.90 -12.57
C ALA A 2 -10.37 -6.07 -12.14
N LEU A 3 -11.64 -5.81 -11.85
CA LEU A 3 -12.56 -6.82 -11.30
C LEU A 3 -12.81 -8.00 -12.26
N PRO A 4 -13.14 -7.81 -13.56
CA PRO A 4 -13.34 -8.93 -14.48
C PRO A 4 -12.11 -9.84 -14.64
N ALA A 5 -10.90 -9.27 -14.50
CA ALA A 5 -9.66 -10.04 -14.57
C ALA A 5 -9.50 -10.94 -13.33
N PHE A 6 -9.81 -10.41 -12.14
CA PHE A 6 -9.82 -11.19 -10.90
C PHE A 6 -10.90 -12.28 -10.91
N GLU A 7 -12.13 -11.94 -11.33
CA GLU A 7 -13.24 -12.90 -11.46
C GLU A 7 -12.85 -14.10 -12.33
N LYS A 8 -12.29 -13.84 -13.51
CA LYS A 8 -11.82 -14.88 -14.43
C LYS A 8 -10.66 -15.69 -13.84
N ALA A 9 -9.70 -15.02 -13.22
CA ALA A 9 -8.50 -15.69 -12.72
C ALA A 9 -8.79 -16.55 -11.48
N TYR A 10 -9.69 -16.11 -10.59
CA TYR A 10 -9.99 -16.79 -9.33
C TYR A 10 -11.33 -17.52 -9.31
N ASP A 11 -12.02 -17.60 -10.46
CA ASP A 11 -13.24 -18.37 -10.67
C ASP A 11 -14.39 -17.97 -9.73
N PHE A 12 -14.69 -16.68 -9.70
CA PHE A 12 -15.84 -16.13 -9.00
C PHE A 12 -16.55 -15.07 -9.85
N THR A 13 -17.77 -14.70 -9.48
CA THR A 13 -18.51 -13.60 -10.11
C THR A 13 -19.31 -12.87 -9.04
N LEU A 14 -19.23 -11.55 -9.02
CA LEU A 14 -20.04 -10.70 -8.14
C LEU A 14 -21.30 -10.26 -8.88
N ASN A 15 -22.46 -10.44 -8.24
CA ASN A 15 -23.71 -9.89 -8.76
C ASN A 15 -23.91 -8.43 -8.30
N GLN A 16 -24.90 -7.74 -8.88
CA GLN A 16 -25.20 -6.33 -8.56
C GLN A 16 -25.48 -6.08 -7.08
N ASN A 17 -26.03 -7.06 -6.34
CA ASN A 17 -26.31 -6.91 -4.91
C ASN A 17 -25.04 -7.07 -4.04
N GLN A 18 -23.91 -7.50 -4.61
CA GLN A 18 -22.61 -7.61 -3.95
C GLN A 18 -21.68 -6.45 -4.32
N LEU A 19 -22.15 -5.49 -5.12
CA LEU A 19 -21.35 -4.37 -5.61
C LEU A 19 -21.93 -3.04 -5.13
N LEU A 20 -21.07 -2.22 -4.52
CA LEU A 20 -21.36 -0.82 -4.27
C LEU A 20 -20.41 0.03 -5.12
N SER A 21 -20.95 0.67 -6.16
CA SER A 21 -20.17 1.57 -7.01
C SER A 21 -20.12 2.96 -6.39
N LEU A 22 -18.91 3.41 -6.05
CA LEU A 22 -18.66 4.75 -5.52
C LEU A 22 -17.95 5.57 -6.60
N ALA A 23 -18.59 6.65 -7.05
CA ALA A 23 -18.00 7.56 -8.00
C ALA A 23 -16.78 8.27 -7.37
N GLY A 24 -15.67 8.37 -8.12
CA GLY A 24 -14.49 9.15 -7.70
C GLY A 24 -13.18 8.38 -7.62
N GLY A 25 -13.19 7.05 -7.65
CA GLY A 25 -11.98 6.22 -7.78
C GLY A 25 -11.00 6.25 -6.60
N ASP A 26 -11.33 6.92 -5.50
CA ASP A 26 -10.49 7.02 -4.31
C ASP A 26 -10.67 5.78 -3.41
N THR A 27 -9.58 5.04 -3.19
CA THR A 27 -9.57 3.85 -2.34
C THR A 27 -9.83 4.16 -0.87
N ALA A 28 -9.55 5.39 -0.39
CA ALA A 28 -9.89 5.77 0.97
C ALA A 28 -11.41 5.70 1.23
N VAL A 29 -12.21 6.02 0.21
CA VAL A 29 -13.68 6.00 0.31
C VAL A 29 -14.21 4.55 0.31
N THR A 30 -13.69 3.69 -0.56
CA THR A 30 -14.08 2.26 -0.59
C THR A 30 -13.66 1.54 0.69
N ILE A 31 -12.45 1.79 1.19
CA ILE A 31 -11.96 1.22 2.45
C ILE A 31 -12.83 1.68 3.63
N LYS A 32 -13.16 2.97 3.69
CA LYS A 32 -14.05 3.50 4.73
C LYS A 32 -15.45 2.88 4.65
N ALA A 33 -16.00 2.70 3.46
CA ALA A 33 -17.31 2.06 3.29
C ALA A 33 -17.32 0.62 3.81
N ALA A 34 -16.26 -0.15 3.54
CA ALA A 34 -16.11 -1.50 4.08
C ALA A 34 -15.91 -1.52 5.60
N ALA A 35 -15.06 -0.63 6.13
CA ALA A 35 -14.83 -0.52 7.58
C ALA A 35 -16.08 -0.15 8.38
N GLN A 36 -16.92 0.73 7.81
CA GLN A 36 -18.17 1.17 8.42
C GLN A 36 -19.37 0.27 8.08
N GLN A 37 -19.14 -0.77 7.28
CA GLN A 37 -20.18 -1.65 6.76
C GLN A 37 -21.33 -0.90 6.09
N THR A 38 -21.02 0.20 5.40
CA THR A 38 -21.99 1.02 4.68
C THR A 38 -22.72 0.15 3.66
N SER A 39 -24.06 0.13 3.72
CA SER A 39 -24.87 -0.73 2.86
C SER A 39 -24.50 -2.22 2.91
N GLY A 40 -23.92 -2.70 4.01
CA GLY A 40 -23.52 -4.10 4.20
C GLY A 40 -22.18 -4.48 3.55
N VAL A 41 -21.40 -3.53 3.04
CA VAL A 41 -20.08 -3.79 2.44
C VAL A 41 -19.12 -4.38 3.48
N ASN A 42 -18.33 -5.38 3.09
CA ASN A 42 -17.31 -6.00 3.94
C ASN A 42 -15.94 -6.14 3.25
N ALA A 43 -15.82 -5.67 2.01
CA ALA A 43 -14.60 -5.70 1.20
C ALA A 43 -14.47 -4.39 0.39
N ALA A 44 -13.24 -4.01 0.06
CA ALA A 44 -12.96 -2.77 -0.65
C ALA A 44 -11.92 -2.99 -1.76
N MET A 45 -12.06 -2.23 -2.85
CA MET A 45 -10.94 -1.96 -3.74
C MET A 45 -9.90 -1.13 -2.98
N ALA A 46 -8.64 -1.56 -2.99
CA ALA A 46 -7.53 -0.90 -2.31
C ALA A 46 -6.22 -1.09 -3.08
N TYR A 47 -5.24 -0.22 -2.87
CA TYR A 47 -3.85 -0.50 -3.21
C TYR A 47 -3.20 -1.33 -2.08
N GLY A 48 -2.22 -2.17 -2.45
CA GLY A 48 -1.56 -3.08 -1.50
C GLY A 48 -0.94 -2.38 -0.28
N THR A 49 -0.52 -1.12 -0.42
CA THR A 49 0.15 -0.35 0.66
C THR A 49 -0.70 0.79 1.21
N ASP A 50 -2.00 0.80 0.95
CA ASP A 50 -2.90 1.86 1.40
C ASP A 50 -2.92 1.97 2.93
N GLY A 51 -2.63 3.17 3.45
CA GLY A 51 -2.66 3.48 4.87
C GLY A 51 -4.00 3.18 5.56
N PRO A 52 -5.15 3.55 4.97
CA PRO A 52 -6.45 3.27 5.55
C PRO A 52 -6.73 1.78 5.79
N VAL A 53 -6.08 0.86 5.07
CA VAL A 53 -6.24 -0.60 5.30
C VAL A 53 -5.83 -0.96 6.73
N ALA A 54 -4.63 -0.57 7.14
CA ALA A 54 -4.13 -0.85 8.50
C ALA A 54 -4.91 -0.06 9.56
N ALA A 55 -5.20 1.22 9.30
CA ALA A 55 -5.86 2.09 10.27
C ALA A 55 -7.31 1.69 10.57
N LEU A 56 -8.01 1.14 9.58
CA LEU A 56 -9.44 0.79 9.69
C LEU A 56 -9.66 -0.72 9.92
N GLY A 57 -8.60 -1.48 10.17
CA GLY A 57 -8.70 -2.90 10.53
C GLY A 57 -9.06 -3.82 9.35
N LEU A 58 -8.74 -3.42 8.13
CA LEU A 58 -8.86 -4.28 6.95
C LEU A 58 -7.57 -5.08 6.72
N GLN A 59 -7.66 -6.08 5.87
CA GLN A 59 -6.53 -6.88 5.43
C GLN A 59 -6.56 -7.02 3.90
N THR A 60 -5.42 -6.79 3.27
CA THR A 60 -5.16 -7.07 1.86
C THR A 60 -5.12 -8.57 1.59
N LEU A 61 -5.71 -9.00 0.48
CA LEU A 61 -5.57 -10.36 -0.04
C LEU A 61 -4.44 -10.37 -1.08
N SER A 62 -3.55 -11.35 -1.00
CA SER A 62 -2.47 -11.53 -1.96
C SER A 62 -3.00 -11.92 -3.35
N ASP A 63 -2.28 -11.55 -4.41
CA ASP A 63 -2.56 -11.96 -5.79
C ASP A 63 -1.53 -13.01 -6.30
N PRO A 64 -1.61 -14.28 -5.86
CA PRO A 64 -0.65 -15.32 -6.26
C PRO A 64 -0.70 -15.69 -7.75
N LYS A 65 -1.80 -15.40 -8.46
CA LYS A 65 -1.93 -15.64 -9.91
C LYS A 65 -1.34 -14.49 -10.74
N GLY A 66 -0.89 -13.40 -10.11
CA GLY A 66 -0.27 -12.26 -10.80
C GLY A 66 -1.21 -11.63 -11.83
N VAL A 67 -2.48 -11.46 -11.46
CA VAL A 67 -3.49 -10.80 -12.30
C VAL A 67 -3.11 -9.34 -12.53
N GLN A 68 -2.60 -8.68 -11.48
CA GLN A 68 -2.10 -7.31 -11.56
C GLN A 68 -0.59 -7.28 -11.77
N PRO A 69 -0.06 -6.27 -12.52
CA PRO A 69 1.36 -6.01 -12.57
C PRO A 69 1.94 -5.69 -11.18
N ILE A 70 3.19 -6.06 -10.95
CA ILE A 70 3.90 -5.78 -9.71
C ILE A 70 4.44 -4.34 -9.74
N TYR A 71 4.09 -3.55 -8.73
CA TYR A 71 4.59 -2.19 -8.52
C TYR A 71 5.40 -2.12 -7.21
N ALA A 72 6.61 -2.68 -7.22
CA ALA A 72 7.50 -2.64 -6.06
C ALA A 72 8.30 -1.32 -6.03
N PRO A 73 8.30 -0.57 -4.92
CA PRO A 73 9.06 0.68 -4.82
C PRO A 73 10.56 0.41 -4.71
N ALA A 74 11.36 1.12 -5.50
CA ALA A 74 12.82 1.06 -5.44
C ALA A 74 13.44 2.45 -5.71
N PRO A 75 14.59 2.79 -5.09
CA PRO A 75 15.35 3.96 -5.46
C PRO A 75 15.88 3.83 -6.89
N VAL A 76 15.64 4.83 -7.73
CA VAL A 76 16.27 4.96 -9.05
C VAL A 76 17.18 6.17 -9.02
N VAL A 77 18.46 5.96 -9.27
CA VAL A 77 19.49 7.01 -9.20
C VAL A 77 20.24 7.09 -10.52
N ARG A 78 20.59 8.31 -10.94
CA ARG A 78 21.43 8.52 -12.11
C ARG A 78 22.82 7.93 -11.87
N GLU A 79 23.37 7.27 -12.89
CA GLU A 79 24.69 6.63 -12.82
C GLU A 79 25.78 7.58 -12.31
N SER A 80 25.87 8.80 -12.87
CA SER A 80 26.86 9.79 -12.45
C SER A 80 26.84 10.12 -10.95
N VAL A 81 25.67 10.05 -10.31
CA VAL A 81 25.50 10.29 -8.87
C VAL A 81 25.90 9.06 -8.07
N LEU A 82 25.51 7.87 -8.53
CA LEU A 82 25.88 6.62 -7.87
C LEU A 82 27.39 6.37 -7.95
N GLN A 83 28.05 6.74 -9.05
CA GLN A 83 29.51 6.67 -9.17
C GLN A 83 30.22 7.63 -8.20
N ALA A 84 29.64 8.81 -7.97
CA ALA A 84 30.18 9.76 -7.00
C ALA A 84 29.94 9.32 -5.54
N TYR A 85 28.87 8.60 -5.28
CA TYR A 85 28.46 8.14 -3.95
C TYR A 85 28.03 6.66 -3.98
N PRO A 86 28.97 5.72 -4.21
CA PRO A 86 28.63 4.31 -4.37
C PRO A 86 28.00 3.69 -3.11
N GLN A 87 28.26 4.28 -1.93
CA GLN A 87 27.71 3.83 -0.65
C GLN A 87 26.19 4.00 -0.56
N ILE A 88 25.54 4.79 -1.45
CA ILE A 88 24.08 4.93 -1.50
C ILE A 88 23.40 3.56 -1.62
N ALA A 89 23.98 2.65 -2.42
CA ALA A 89 23.45 1.30 -2.59
C ALA A 89 23.43 0.54 -1.26
N ASP A 90 24.55 0.53 -0.54
CA ASP A 90 24.69 -0.16 0.75
C ASP A 90 23.80 0.46 1.84
N TRP A 91 23.63 1.78 1.82
CA TRP A 91 22.76 2.47 2.78
C TRP A 91 21.29 2.19 2.55
N LEU A 92 20.84 2.17 1.29
CA LEU A 92 19.41 2.02 0.98
C LEU A 92 18.96 0.56 0.90
N GLN A 93 19.87 -0.39 0.67
CA GLN A 93 19.53 -1.81 0.61
C GLN A 93 18.77 -2.31 1.86
N PRO A 94 19.27 -2.13 3.10
CA PRO A 94 18.57 -2.64 4.29
C PRO A 94 17.29 -1.85 4.58
N VAL A 95 17.26 -0.56 4.18
CA VAL A 95 16.08 0.29 4.31
C VAL A 95 14.94 -0.27 3.47
N PHE A 96 15.14 -0.45 2.17
CA PHE A 96 14.08 -0.91 1.28
C PHE A 96 13.74 -2.40 1.47
N ALA A 97 14.70 -3.23 1.87
CA ALA A 97 14.43 -4.62 2.23
C ALA A 97 13.47 -4.77 3.42
N SER A 98 13.39 -3.75 4.29
CA SER A 98 12.49 -3.73 5.45
C SER A 98 11.09 -3.19 5.16
N LEU A 99 10.87 -2.58 3.99
CA LEU A 99 9.61 -1.94 3.61
C LEU A 99 8.65 -2.98 3.00
N ASP A 100 8.30 -3.99 3.79
CA ASP A 100 7.25 -4.94 3.43
C ASP A 100 5.87 -4.27 3.39
N GLU A 101 4.87 -4.97 2.85
CA GLU A 101 3.52 -4.44 2.64
C GLU A 101 2.90 -3.88 3.93
N LYS A 102 2.99 -4.64 5.04
CA LYS A 102 2.43 -4.21 6.33
C LYS A 102 3.15 -3.00 6.89
N THR A 103 4.46 -2.96 6.77
CA THR A 103 5.28 -1.82 7.21
C THR A 103 4.90 -0.58 6.42
N LEU A 104 4.76 -0.66 5.10
CA LEU A 104 4.34 0.47 4.27
C LEU A 104 2.91 0.91 4.59
N GLN A 105 1.97 -0.01 4.80
CA GLN A 105 0.61 0.33 5.25
C GLN A 105 0.63 1.12 6.58
N GLN A 106 1.41 0.68 7.56
CA GLN A 106 1.52 1.36 8.85
C GLN A 106 2.14 2.77 8.72
N LEU A 107 3.22 2.92 7.93
CA LEU A 107 3.84 4.21 7.69
C LEU A 107 2.90 5.16 6.94
N ASN A 108 2.16 4.66 5.94
CA ASN A 108 1.18 5.44 5.20
C ASN A 108 -0.04 5.80 6.07
N ALA A 109 -0.47 4.93 6.98
CA ALA A 109 -1.56 5.20 7.92
C ALA A 109 -1.27 6.40 8.83
N ARG A 110 -0.04 6.43 9.39
CA ARG A 110 0.44 7.54 10.21
C ARG A 110 0.36 8.90 9.48
N ILE A 111 0.53 8.89 8.17
CA ILE A 111 0.47 10.12 7.36
C ILE A 111 -0.99 10.43 6.95
N ALA A 112 -1.63 9.51 6.24
CA ALA A 112 -2.91 9.75 5.58
C ALA A 112 -4.09 9.75 6.55
N VAL A 113 -3.99 9.07 7.70
CA VAL A 113 -5.10 8.92 8.66
C VAL A 113 -4.81 9.69 9.95
N GLU A 114 -3.61 9.54 10.52
CA GLU A 114 -3.25 10.22 11.78
C GLU A 114 -2.76 11.66 11.56
N GLY A 115 -2.49 12.06 10.30
CA GLY A 115 -2.09 13.42 9.95
C GLY A 115 -0.66 13.80 10.37
N LEU A 116 0.21 12.82 10.59
CA LEU A 116 1.61 13.08 10.93
C LEU A 116 2.40 13.57 9.72
N ASP A 117 3.37 14.44 9.97
CA ASP A 117 4.30 14.91 8.95
C ASP A 117 5.14 13.74 8.40
N ALA A 118 5.17 13.60 7.07
CA ALA A 118 5.87 12.51 6.40
C ALA A 118 7.37 12.46 6.70
N LYS A 119 8.02 13.62 6.90
CA LYS A 119 9.45 13.67 7.26
C LYS A 119 9.67 13.13 8.66
N LYS A 120 8.78 13.43 9.60
CA LYS A 120 8.82 12.87 10.96
C LYS A 120 8.60 11.36 10.94
N VAL A 121 7.60 10.87 10.21
CA VAL A 121 7.33 9.43 10.08
C VAL A 121 8.54 8.69 9.51
N ALA A 122 9.16 9.22 8.45
CA ALA A 122 10.38 8.66 7.87
C ALA A 122 11.55 8.68 8.85
N ALA A 123 11.81 9.80 9.52
CA ALA A 123 12.90 9.92 10.48
C ALA A 123 12.72 8.94 11.67
N ASP A 124 11.51 8.84 12.21
CA ASP A 124 11.19 7.91 13.30
C ASP A 124 11.41 6.46 12.87
N TYR A 125 10.97 6.08 11.66
CA TYR A 125 11.17 4.73 11.14
C TYR A 125 12.65 4.39 11.01
N LEU A 126 13.44 5.30 10.43
CA LEU A 126 14.88 5.11 10.28
C LEU A 126 15.60 5.04 11.65
N ARG A 127 15.17 5.84 12.64
CA ARG A 127 15.73 5.80 14.02
C ARG A 127 15.37 4.49 14.72
N GLN A 128 14.12 4.05 14.62
CA GLN A 128 13.65 2.80 15.20
C GLN A 128 14.44 1.59 14.68
N LYS A 129 14.82 1.62 13.40
CA LYS A 129 15.64 0.59 12.75
C LYS A 129 17.15 0.77 12.97
N GLY A 130 17.57 1.85 13.62
CA GLY A 130 18.97 2.11 13.96
C GLY A 130 19.82 2.64 12.80
N TRP A 131 19.22 3.15 11.72
CA TRP A 131 19.94 3.68 10.55
C TRP A 131 20.29 5.17 10.65
N VAL A 132 19.59 5.91 11.50
CA VAL A 132 19.89 7.32 11.81
C VAL A 132 19.73 7.59 13.31
N LYS A 133 20.34 8.67 13.79
CA LYS A 133 20.25 9.11 15.20
C LYS A 133 19.09 10.09 15.43
#